data_AF-A0A4Q2JN70-F1
#
_entry.id   AF-A0A4Q2JN70-F1
#
_cell.length_a   1.000
_cell.length_b   1.000
_cell.length_c   1.000
_cell.angle_alpha   90.00
_cell.angle_beta   90.00
_cell.angle_gamma   90.00
#
_symmetry.space_group_name_H-M   'P 1'
#
loop_
_entity.id
_entity.type
_entity.pdbx_description
1 polymer ?
#
loop_
_entity_poly.entity_id
_entity_poly.type
_entity_poly.pdbx_seq_one_letter_code
_entity_poly.pdbx_strand_id
1 'polypeptide(L)'
;MSGFSREEAAGRAGVDVTYVERLVSLGIIAPTGQDRFSAGDVRRILMARSLEEVAIPLERLATALEHGALSLGFFDAEAYERFAPLTGETFQQVSERTGVPIDLLTTIREAIGSPLPSPDDLMREDEMAVVPFLELQIAEGFRPASIERLLRVQGESTRRMAEAEAAWWNAEVVEPAMAAGRSADEIGNPEFADRSTPLAERAMLGLYHAQQARAWTSNIIEGFEVLMARAGIHSHLERPPAICFFDITGYTRLTQERGDEAAADLAATLARTRGAQGRAGGDAPLPRRVRLRAADPAPALSDSRKNAGSFRVEEHETWSRRSPGT
;
A
#
# COMPACT_ATOMS: atom_id res chain seq x y z
N MET A 1 17.60 -12.19 -23.33
CA MET A 1 18.34 -10.98 -22.90
C MET A 1 19.77 -11.40 -22.61
N SER A 2 20.76 -10.65 -23.10
CA SER A 2 22.16 -10.85 -22.71
C SER A 2 22.30 -10.56 -21.21
N GLY A 3 22.89 -11.47 -20.44
CA GLY A 3 23.09 -11.27 -19.00
C GLY A 3 24.03 -10.10 -18.69
N PHE A 4 23.98 -9.64 -17.45
CA PHE A 4 24.78 -8.57 -16.87
C PHE A 4 26.25 -9.00 -16.67
N SER A 5 27.20 -8.07 -16.78
CA SER A 5 28.55 -8.27 -16.23
C SER A 5 28.50 -8.38 -14.71
N ARG A 6 29.61 -8.78 -14.09
CA ARG A 6 29.74 -8.84 -12.63
C ARG A 6 29.55 -7.45 -12.00
N GLU A 7 30.15 -6.44 -12.59
CA GLU A 7 30.06 -5.04 -12.13
C GLU A 7 28.64 -4.51 -12.25
N GLU A 8 27.97 -4.81 -13.37
CA GLU A 8 26.57 -4.44 -13.58
C GLU A 8 25.65 -5.14 -12.57
N ALA A 9 25.84 -6.44 -12.31
CA ALA A 9 25.06 -7.18 -11.32
C ALA A 9 25.29 -6.65 -9.89
N ALA A 10 26.54 -6.34 -9.53
CA ALA A 10 26.92 -5.76 -8.25
C ALA A 10 26.25 -4.39 -8.05
N GLY A 11 26.36 -3.50 -9.04
CA GLY A 11 25.75 -2.17 -9.03
C GLY A 11 24.22 -2.24 -8.91
N ARG A 12 23.57 -3.11 -9.69
CA ARG A 12 22.11 -3.31 -9.65
C ARG A 12 21.63 -3.90 -8.32
N ALA A 13 22.44 -4.71 -7.65
CA ALA A 13 22.12 -5.25 -6.33
C ALA A 13 22.56 -4.34 -5.16
N GLY A 14 23.27 -3.24 -5.45
CA GLY A 14 23.77 -2.31 -4.43
C GLY A 14 24.84 -2.91 -3.53
N VAL A 15 25.67 -3.82 -4.05
CA VAL A 15 26.74 -4.50 -3.32
C VAL A 15 28.08 -4.32 -4.03
N ASP A 16 29.18 -4.57 -3.33
CA ASP A 16 30.51 -4.59 -3.93
C ASP A 16 30.72 -5.83 -4.82
N VAL A 17 31.59 -5.69 -5.81
CA VAL A 17 31.98 -6.80 -6.72
C VAL A 17 32.51 -8.01 -5.94
N THR A 18 33.26 -7.79 -4.87
CA THR A 18 33.81 -8.83 -4.00
C THR A 18 32.72 -9.64 -3.29
N TYR A 19 31.55 -9.03 -3.02
CA TYR A 19 30.40 -9.73 -2.48
C TYR A 19 29.80 -10.70 -3.50
N VAL A 20 29.70 -10.27 -4.76
CA VAL A 20 29.25 -11.15 -5.87
C VAL A 20 30.23 -12.32 -6.06
N GLU A 21 31.54 -12.05 -6.01
CA GLU A 21 32.57 -13.11 -6.06
C GLU A 21 32.43 -14.12 -4.92
N ARG A 22 32.15 -13.64 -3.69
CA ARG A 22 31.88 -14.51 -2.54
C ARG A 22 30.68 -15.40 -2.79
N LEU A 23 29.56 -14.85 -3.28
CA LEU A 23 28.36 -15.64 -3.59
C LEU A 23 28.61 -16.70 -4.68
N VAL A 24 29.39 -16.38 -5.70
CA VAL A 24 29.82 -17.36 -6.73
C VAL A 24 30.69 -18.45 -6.11
N SER A 25 31.66 -18.08 -5.27
CA SER A 25 32.56 -19.05 -4.62
C SER A 25 31.83 -20.03 -3.70
N LEU A 26 30.73 -19.58 -3.09
CA LEU A 26 29.85 -20.38 -2.24
C LEU A 26 28.81 -21.19 -3.03
N GLY A 27 28.72 -21.01 -4.36
CA GLY A 27 27.73 -21.68 -5.21
C GLY A 27 26.29 -21.19 -4.99
N ILE A 28 26.09 -20.04 -4.34
CA ILE A 28 24.76 -19.45 -4.10
C ILE A 28 24.18 -18.87 -5.39
N ILE A 29 25.05 -18.33 -6.24
CA ILE A 29 24.74 -17.89 -7.60
C ILE A 29 25.74 -18.50 -8.57
N ALA A 30 25.31 -18.79 -9.79
CA ALA A 30 26.16 -19.37 -10.83
C ALA A 30 26.07 -18.51 -12.09
N PRO A 31 27.17 -17.86 -12.52
CA PRO A 31 27.15 -17.13 -13.78
C PRO A 31 26.93 -18.12 -14.93
N THR A 32 26.21 -17.66 -15.95
CA THR A 32 26.10 -18.39 -17.22
C THR A 32 27.46 -18.46 -17.91
N GLY A 33 27.63 -19.35 -18.90
CA GLY A 33 28.93 -19.75 -19.50
C GLY A 33 29.82 -18.66 -20.13
N GLN A 34 29.48 -17.37 -20.00
CA GLN A 34 30.29 -16.21 -20.40
C GLN A 34 30.57 -15.24 -19.23
N ASP A 35 30.53 -15.70 -17.98
CA ASP A 35 30.63 -14.85 -16.79
C ASP A 35 29.53 -13.77 -16.73
N ARG A 36 28.33 -14.15 -17.20
CA ARG A 36 27.17 -13.28 -17.28
C ARG A 36 26.10 -13.69 -16.27
N PHE A 37 25.52 -12.71 -15.60
CA PHE A 37 24.51 -12.88 -14.57
C PHE A 37 23.13 -12.57 -15.12
N SER A 38 22.14 -13.41 -14.80
CA SER A 38 20.75 -13.18 -15.16
C SER A 38 20.08 -12.13 -14.25
N ALA A 39 18.87 -11.70 -14.61
CA ALA A 39 18.04 -10.90 -13.70
C ALA A 39 17.68 -11.68 -12.43
N GLY A 40 17.47 -13.00 -12.53
CA GLY A 40 17.27 -13.86 -11.37
C GLY A 40 18.47 -13.88 -10.44
N ASP A 41 19.69 -13.87 -10.98
CA ASP A 41 20.92 -13.79 -10.16
C ASP A 41 21.01 -12.47 -9.39
N VAL A 42 20.62 -11.35 -10.00
CA VAL A 42 20.54 -10.06 -9.28
C VAL A 42 19.55 -10.16 -8.11
N ARG A 43 18.38 -10.78 -8.31
CA ARG A 43 17.39 -11.00 -7.22
C ARG A 43 17.92 -11.93 -6.13
N ARG A 44 18.68 -12.97 -6.50
CA ARG A 44 19.36 -13.85 -5.53
C ARG A 44 20.42 -13.10 -4.71
N ILE A 45 21.16 -12.18 -5.32
CA ILE A 45 22.11 -11.31 -4.61
C ILE A 45 21.36 -10.43 -3.59
N LEU A 46 20.25 -9.79 -4.00
CA LEU A 46 19.39 -8.99 -3.12
C LEU A 46 18.85 -9.83 -1.94
N MET A 47 18.39 -11.05 -2.22
CA MET A 47 17.89 -11.96 -1.18
C MET A 47 19.00 -12.42 -0.23
N ALA A 48 20.17 -12.79 -0.76
CA ALA A 48 21.32 -13.20 0.05
C ALA A 48 21.75 -12.08 1.01
N ARG A 49 21.79 -10.83 0.53
CA ARG A 49 22.03 -9.65 1.39
C ARG A 49 20.98 -9.50 2.49
N SER A 50 19.70 -9.60 2.13
CA SER A 50 18.59 -9.50 3.10
C SER A 50 18.70 -10.57 4.19
N LEU A 51 19.12 -11.80 3.83
CA LEU A 51 19.36 -12.90 4.78
C LEU A 51 20.56 -12.63 5.69
N GLU A 52 21.66 -12.09 5.15
CA GLU A 52 22.85 -11.74 5.94
C GLU A 52 22.56 -10.58 6.92
N GLU A 53 21.75 -9.60 6.53
CA GLU A 53 21.30 -8.48 7.39
C GLU A 53 20.50 -8.96 8.61
N VAL A 54 19.79 -10.10 8.50
CA VAL A 54 19.12 -10.77 9.64
C VAL A 54 19.99 -11.88 10.26
N ALA A 55 21.30 -11.82 10.05
CA ALA A 55 22.32 -12.69 10.63
C ALA A 55 22.25 -14.18 10.23
N ILE A 56 21.70 -14.49 9.06
CA ILE A 56 21.80 -15.83 8.46
C ILE A 56 23.13 -15.92 7.68
N PRO A 57 24.11 -16.75 8.11
CA PRO A 57 25.42 -16.79 7.45
C PRO A 57 25.32 -17.38 6.04
N LEU A 58 26.00 -16.77 5.07
CA LEU A 58 26.00 -17.22 3.67
C LEU A 58 26.51 -18.66 3.52
N GLU A 59 27.46 -19.09 4.35
CA GLU A 59 27.98 -20.46 4.34
C GLU A 59 26.89 -21.49 4.73
N ARG A 60 25.97 -21.10 5.62
CA ARG A 60 24.83 -21.94 6.02
C ARG A 60 23.78 -22.00 4.91
N LEU A 61 23.53 -20.88 4.26
CA LEU A 61 22.67 -20.81 3.07
C LEU A 61 23.22 -21.71 1.95
N ALA A 62 24.51 -21.57 1.62
CA ALA A 62 25.19 -22.41 0.65
C ALA A 62 25.07 -23.90 0.97
N THR A 63 25.33 -24.28 2.23
CA THR A 63 25.16 -25.66 2.69
C THR A 63 23.72 -26.16 2.49
N ALA A 64 22.72 -25.33 2.78
CA ALA A 64 21.31 -25.72 2.63
C ALA A 64 20.91 -25.87 1.15
N LEU A 65 21.46 -25.05 0.26
CA LEU A 65 21.27 -25.17 -1.19
C LEU A 65 21.94 -26.43 -1.75
N GLU A 66 23.17 -26.72 -1.33
CA GLU A 66 23.92 -27.91 -1.75
C GLU A 66 23.19 -29.22 -1.37
N HIS A 67 22.59 -29.27 -0.18
CA HIS A 67 21.80 -30.42 0.27
C HIS A 67 20.36 -30.45 -0.28
N GLY A 68 19.95 -29.47 -1.10
CA GLY A 68 18.60 -29.35 -1.63
C GLY A 68 17.52 -29.05 -0.58
N ALA A 69 17.92 -28.65 0.63
CA ALA A 69 16.99 -28.27 1.69
C ALA A 69 16.34 -26.90 1.42
N LEU A 70 17.02 -26.04 0.66
CA LEU A 70 16.51 -24.78 0.13
C LEU A 70 16.72 -24.73 -1.38
N SER A 71 15.96 -23.87 -2.04
CA SER A 71 16.15 -23.50 -3.43
C SER A 71 15.94 -22.00 -3.59
N LEU A 72 16.70 -21.39 -4.50
CA LEU A 72 16.51 -20.03 -4.96
C LEU A 72 16.18 -20.00 -6.47
N GLY A 73 15.86 -21.16 -7.07
CA GLY A 73 15.56 -21.29 -8.50
C GLY A 73 14.37 -20.45 -8.94
N PHE A 74 13.36 -20.32 -8.07
CA PHE A 74 12.14 -19.56 -8.36
C PHE A 74 12.37 -18.07 -8.65
N PHE A 75 13.51 -17.48 -8.26
CA PHE A 75 13.82 -16.07 -8.55
C PHE A 75 13.97 -15.76 -10.04
N ASP A 76 14.08 -16.77 -10.91
CA ASP A 76 14.09 -16.56 -12.36
C ASP A 76 12.70 -16.23 -12.92
N ALA A 77 11.62 -16.54 -12.18
CA ALA A 77 10.25 -16.30 -12.63
C ALA A 77 9.88 -14.81 -12.64
N GLU A 78 8.97 -14.43 -13.53
CA GLU A 78 8.56 -13.04 -13.76
C GLU A 78 7.86 -12.46 -12.52
N ALA A 79 7.12 -13.28 -11.79
CA ALA A 79 6.47 -12.86 -10.53
C ALA A 79 7.44 -12.23 -9.51
N TYR A 80 8.73 -12.58 -9.57
CA TYR A 80 9.77 -12.06 -8.68
C TYR A 80 10.45 -10.78 -9.19
N GLU A 81 9.97 -10.16 -10.27
CA GLU A 81 10.38 -8.79 -10.69
C GLU A 81 10.13 -7.73 -9.60
N ARG A 82 9.23 -8.03 -8.66
CA ARG A 82 8.97 -7.23 -7.44
C ARG A 82 10.22 -6.95 -6.60
N PHE A 83 11.25 -7.79 -6.70
CA PHE A 83 12.55 -7.54 -6.09
C PHE A 83 13.33 -6.56 -6.97
N ALA A 84 12.90 -5.30 -6.92
CA ALA A 84 13.39 -4.23 -7.78
C ALA A 84 14.87 -3.92 -7.53
N PRO A 85 15.74 -4.05 -8.54
CA PRO A 85 17.13 -3.65 -8.42
C PRO A 85 17.29 -2.12 -8.47
N LEU A 86 18.49 -1.66 -8.14
CA LEU A 86 18.91 -0.28 -8.33
C LEU A 86 19.07 0.04 -9.82
N THR A 87 18.74 1.29 -10.15
CA THR A 87 19.04 1.92 -11.42
C THR A 87 20.46 2.51 -11.42
N GLY A 88 20.86 3.13 -12.53
CA GLY A 88 22.11 3.88 -12.62
C GLY A 88 21.99 5.37 -12.26
N GLU A 89 20.81 5.84 -11.82
CA GLU A 89 20.56 7.25 -11.51
C GLU A 89 20.28 7.47 -10.01
N THR A 90 20.87 8.52 -9.45
CA THR A 90 20.58 8.96 -8.07
C THR A 90 19.30 9.79 -8.01
N PHE A 91 18.73 9.96 -6.81
CA PHE A 91 17.61 10.89 -6.62
C PHE A 91 17.93 12.31 -7.11
N GLN A 92 19.16 12.78 -6.85
CA GLN A 92 19.62 14.09 -7.29
C GLN A 92 19.62 14.20 -8.82
N GLN A 93 20.19 13.21 -9.52
CA GLN A 93 20.23 13.20 -10.98
C GLN A 93 18.82 13.16 -11.59
N VAL A 94 17.92 12.39 -10.99
CA VAL A 94 16.53 12.28 -11.45
C VAL A 94 15.77 13.59 -11.22
N SER A 95 15.99 14.24 -10.08
CA SER A 95 15.41 15.55 -9.79
C SER A 95 15.85 16.59 -10.82
N GLU A 96 17.15 16.65 -11.12
CA GLU A 96 17.72 17.56 -12.11
C GLU A 96 17.19 17.32 -13.52
N ARG A 97 17.04 16.04 -13.91
CA ARG A 97 16.56 15.64 -15.23
C ARG A 97 15.08 15.93 -15.44
N THR A 98 14.25 15.69 -14.42
CA THR A 98 12.77 15.71 -14.53
C THR A 98 12.14 17.01 -14.04
N GLY A 99 12.86 17.78 -13.22
CA GLY A 99 12.31 18.93 -12.52
C GLY A 99 11.38 18.57 -11.35
N VAL A 100 11.22 17.28 -11.03
CA VAL A 100 10.49 16.85 -9.83
C VAL A 100 11.32 17.20 -8.59
N PRO A 101 10.74 17.90 -7.59
CA PRO A 101 11.49 18.26 -6.38
C PRO A 101 12.07 17.04 -5.66
N ILE A 102 13.32 17.14 -5.21
CA ILE A 102 14.04 16.07 -4.51
C ILE A 102 13.25 15.52 -3.32
N ASP A 103 12.60 16.39 -2.53
CA ASP A 103 11.78 16.01 -1.38
C ASP A 103 10.60 15.09 -1.78
N LEU A 104 10.03 15.31 -2.97
CA LEU A 104 8.94 14.49 -3.48
C LEU A 104 9.45 13.13 -3.98
N LEU A 105 10.63 13.09 -4.62
CA LEU A 105 11.25 11.84 -5.05
C LEU A 105 11.65 10.98 -3.83
N THR A 106 12.29 11.58 -2.82
CA THR A 106 12.67 10.85 -1.60
C THR A 106 11.46 10.33 -0.82
N THR A 107 10.31 11.00 -0.90
CA THR A 107 9.03 10.51 -0.35
C THR A 107 8.56 9.21 -1.01
N ILE A 108 8.92 8.93 -2.27
CA ILE A 108 8.58 7.65 -2.92
C ILE A 108 9.14 6.49 -2.10
N ARG A 109 10.42 6.60 -1.69
CA ARG A 109 11.10 5.56 -0.90
C ARG A 109 10.50 5.38 0.50
N GLU A 110 10.10 6.48 1.14
CA GLU A 110 9.38 6.40 2.40
C GLU A 110 8.02 5.70 2.22
N ALA A 111 7.29 6.05 1.15
CA ALA A 111 5.94 5.54 0.89
C ALA A 111 5.91 4.02 0.62
N ILE A 112 6.97 3.44 0.08
CA ILE A 112 7.14 1.99 -0.11
C ILE A 112 7.62 1.27 1.17
N GLY A 113 7.80 1.99 2.29
CA GLY A 113 8.18 1.41 3.59
C GLY A 113 9.69 1.33 3.84
N SER A 114 10.53 1.98 3.03
CA SER A 114 11.98 2.04 3.25
C SER A 114 12.40 3.32 3.99
N PRO A 115 13.59 3.33 4.62
CA PRO A 115 14.15 4.56 5.21
C PRO A 115 14.30 5.67 4.17
N LEU A 116 14.22 6.93 4.63
CA LEU A 116 14.43 8.07 3.77
C LEU A 116 15.84 8.03 3.15
N PRO A 117 15.98 8.19 1.83
CA PRO A 117 17.27 8.15 1.15
C PRO A 117 18.04 9.46 1.22
N SER A 118 19.35 9.36 1.05
CA SER A 118 20.20 10.47 0.66
C SER A 118 19.95 10.85 -0.81
N PRO A 119 20.09 12.13 -1.21
CA PRO A 119 20.03 12.53 -2.61
C PRO A 119 21.00 11.78 -3.55
N ASP A 120 22.14 11.33 -3.00
CA ASP A 120 23.16 10.58 -3.73
C ASP A 120 22.88 9.07 -3.79
N ASP A 121 21.84 8.57 -3.11
CA ASP A 121 21.45 7.18 -3.22
C ASP A 121 20.85 6.90 -4.60
N LEU A 122 21.13 5.72 -5.16
CA LEU A 122 20.52 5.26 -6.40
C LEU A 122 19.03 4.98 -6.20
N MET A 123 18.21 5.34 -7.19
CA MET A 123 16.80 4.98 -7.23
C MET A 123 16.62 3.52 -7.65
N ARG A 124 15.58 2.86 -7.15
CA ARG A 124 15.17 1.50 -7.56
C ARG A 124 14.27 1.56 -8.79
N GLU A 125 14.19 0.46 -9.53
CA GLU A 125 13.37 0.40 -10.75
C GLU A 125 11.86 0.63 -10.48
N ASP A 126 11.35 0.15 -9.36
CA ASP A 126 9.95 0.35 -8.95
C ASP A 126 9.67 1.78 -8.46
N GLU A 127 10.65 2.45 -7.85
CA GLU A 127 10.56 3.88 -7.53
C GLU A 127 10.57 4.72 -8.81
N MET A 128 11.39 4.35 -9.79
CA MET A 128 11.46 5.00 -11.09
C MET A 128 10.12 4.91 -11.84
N ALA A 129 9.37 3.82 -11.66
CA ALA A 129 8.05 3.64 -12.25
C ALA A 129 7.02 4.68 -11.78
N VAL A 130 7.24 5.33 -10.62
CA VAL A 130 6.34 6.36 -10.07
C VAL A 130 6.64 7.75 -10.69
N VAL A 131 7.88 7.99 -11.12
CA VAL A 131 8.38 9.31 -11.55
C VAL A 131 7.54 9.95 -12.67
N PRO A 132 7.16 9.25 -13.76
CA PRO A 132 6.37 9.85 -14.83
C PRO A 132 5.02 10.42 -14.38
N PHE A 133 4.41 9.81 -13.34
CA PHE A 133 3.15 10.30 -12.78
C PHE A 133 3.34 11.56 -11.93
N LEU A 134 4.50 11.72 -11.28
CA LEU A 134 4.85 12.95 -10.57
C LEU A 134 5.18 14.07 -11.56
N GLU A 135 5.92 13.78 -12.63
CA GLU A 135 6.21 14.72 -13.72
C GLU A 135 4.92 15.30 -14.31
N LEU A 136 3.96 14.44 -14.63
CA LEU A 136 2.66 14.87 -15.16
C LEU A 136 1.93 15.81 -14.18
N GLN A 137 1.86 15.46 -12.90
CA GLN A 137 1.18 16.30 -11.91
C GLN A 137 1.84 17.66 -11.73
N ILE A 138 3.18 17.70 -11.75
CA ILE A 138 3.93 18.96 -11.68
C ILE A 138 3.68 19.81 -12.94
N ALA A 139 3.70 19.20 -14.13
CA ALA A 139 3.41 19.88 -15.39
C ALA A 139 2.00 20.48 -15.45
N GLU A 140 1.01 19.79 -14.86
CA GLU A 140 -0.37 20.28 -14.71
C GLU A 140 -0.55 21.30 -13.56
N GLY A 141 0.52 21.70 -12.88
CA GLY A 141 0.50 22.72 -11.84
C GLY A 141 -0.05 22.26 -10.50
N PHE A 142 -0.04 20.96 -10.22
CA PHE A 142 -0.51 20.44 -8.94
C PHE A 142 0.47 20.85 -7.83
N ARG A 143 -0.06 21.21 -6.66
CA ARG A 143 0.78 21.64 -5.52
C ARG A 143 1.61 20.45 -5.01
N PRO A 144 2.93 20.58 -4.81
CA PRO A 144 3.77 19.49 -4.30
C PRO A 144 3.24 18.83 -3.03
N ALA A 145 2.78 19.63 -2.05
CA ALA A 145 2.19 19.12 -0.81
C ALA A 145 0.88 18.31 -1.00
N SER A 146 0.15 18.54 -2.11
CA SER A 146 -1.01 17.69 -2.47
C SER A 146 -0.56 16.35 -3.02
N ILE A 147 0.48 16.35 -3.87
CA ILE A 147 1.05 15.14 -4.48
C ILE A 147 1.67 14.26 -3.39
N GLU A 148 2.47 14.85 -2.52
CA GLU A 148 3.10 14.15 -1.38
C GLU A 148 2.05 13.48 -0.48
N ARG A 149 0.96 14.20 -0.14
CA ARG A 149 -0.13 13.63 0.66
C ARG A 149 -0.77 12.43 -0.03
N LEU A 150 -1.02 12.52 -1.34
CA LEU A 150 -1.59 11.42 -2.10
C LEU A 150 -0.64 10.22 -2.13
N LEU A 151 0.65 10.46 -2.37
CA LEU A 151 1.69 9.43 -2.40
C LEU A 151 1.80 8.68 -1.07
N ARG A 152 1.80 9.40 0.06
CA ARG A 152 1.79 8.79 1.40
C ARG A 152 0.55 7.92 1.64
N VAL A 153 -0.63 8.37 1.23
CA VAL A 153 -1.87 7.59 1.36
C VAL A 153 -1.84 6.34 0.48
N GLN A 154 -1.32 6.46 -0.75
CA GLN A 154 -1.16 5.31 -1.63
C GLN A 154 -0.19 4.30 -1.04
N GLY A 155 1.01 4.74 -0.62
CA GLY A 155 2.02 3.89 0.01
C GLY A 155 1.51 3.16 1.25
N GLU A 156 0.84 3.87 2.16
CA GLU A 156 0.24 3.24 3.34
C GLU A 156 -0.84 2.21 2.97
N SER A 157 -1.67 2.52 1.97
CA SER A 157 -2.74 1.61 1.55
C SER A 157 -2.21 0.36 0.87
N THR A 158 -1.21 0.51 -0.01
CA THR A 158 -0.58 -0.61 -0.71
C THR A 158 0.27 -1.45 0.22
N ARG A 159 0.96 -0.85 1.21
CA ARG A 159 1.66 -1.59 2.28
C ARG A 159 0.71 -2.51 3.03
N ARG A 160 -0.44 -1.98 3.47
CA ARG A 160 -1.47 -2.79 4.16
C ARG A 160 -2.03 -3.91 3.30
N MET A 161 -2.18 -3.69 1.99
CA MET A 161 -2.59 -4.75 1.05
C MET A 161 -1.52 -5.83 0.94
N ALA A 162 -0.26 -5.44 0.72
CA ALA A 162 0.86 -6.36 0.58
C ALA A 162 1.08 -7.20 1.85
N GLU A 163 0.96 -6.61 3.04
CA GLU A 163 1.05 -7.34 4.32
C GLU A 163 -0.07 -8.37 4.48
N ALA A 164 -1.30 -8.02 4.10
CA ALA A 164 -2.42 -8.96 4.13
C ALA A 164 -2.26 -10.09 3.12
N GLU A 165 -1.78 -9.79 1.91
CA GLU A 165 -1.46 -10.77 0.87
C GLU A 165 -0.32 -11.71 1.30
N ALA A 166 0.73 -11.19 1.92
CA ALA A 166 1.84 -11.98 2.42
C ALA A 166 1.42 -12.92 3.56
N ALA A 167 0.57 -12.45 4.48
CA ALA A 167 0.02 -13.29 5.54
C ALA A 167 -0.90 -14.39 4.98
N TRP A 168 -1.76 -14.05 4.02
CA TRP A 168 -2.61 -15.01 3.31
C TRP A 168 -1.77 -16.07 2.58
N TRP A 169 -0.73 -15.67 1.87
CA TRP A 169 0.17 -16.59 1.16
C TRP A 169 0.88 -17.55 2.13
N ASN A 170 1.35 -17.04 3.27
CA ASN A 170 1.99 -17.89 4.28
C ASN A 170 1.04 -18.97 4.78
N ALA A 171 -0.17 -18.56 5.21
CA ALA A 171 -1.15 -19.46 5.80
C ALA A 171 -1.74 -20.47 4.80
N GLU A 172 -1.94 -20.08 3.53
CA GLU A 172 -2.64 -20.91 2.54
C GLU A 172 -1.69 -21.71 1.62
N VAL A 173 -0.43 -21.28 1.49
CA VAL A 173 0.54 -21.90 0.58
C VAL A 173 1.75 -22.44 1.32
N VAL A 174 2.44 -21.61 2.10
CA VAL A 174 3.74 -21.99 2.70
C VAL A 174 3.56 -22.99 3.83
N GLU A 175 2.75 -22.67 4.84
CA GLU A 175 2.54 -23.53 6.02
C GLU A 175 1.97 -24.90 5.66
N PRO A 176 0.92 -25.03 4.81
CA PRO A 176 0.38 -26.34 4.44
C PRO A 176 1.38 -27.18 3.64
N ALA A 177 2.17 -26.55 2.76
CA ALA A 177 3.18 -27.24 1.98
C ALA A 177 4.34 -27.75 2.86
N MET A 178 4.80 -26.94 3.82
CA MET A 178 5.78 -27.36 4.82
C MET A 178 5.26 -28.52 5.68
N ALA A 179 4.01 -28.43 6.16
CA ALA A 179 3.39 -29.50 6.95
C ALA A 179 3.26 -30.82 6.16
N ALA A 180 3.08 -30.72 4.84
CA ALA A 180 3.05 -31.87 3.94
C ALA A 180 4.46 -32.39 3.55
N GLY A 181 5.54 -31.78 4.07
CA GLY A 181 6.92 -32.16 3.78
C GLY A 181 7.37 -31.85 2.35
N ARG A 182 6.72 -30.88 1.68
CA ARG A 182 7.12 -30.47 0.33
C ARG A 182 8.47 -29.75 0.35
N SER A 183 9.22 -29.93 -0.73
CA SER A 183 10.50 -29.27 -0.98
C SER A 183 10.33 -27.76 -1.22
N ALA A 184 11.43 -27.00 -1.08
CA ALA A 184 11.43 -25.56 -1.32
C ALA A 184 10.98 -25.18 -2.75
N ASP A 185 11.33 -25.97 -3.76
CA ASP A 185 10.88 -25.75 -5.15
C ASP A 185 9.37 -25.95 -5.32
N GLU A 186 8.80 -26.94 -4.63
CA GLU A 186 7.35 -27.19 -4.65
C GLU A 186 6.57 -26.09 -3.91
N ILE A 187 7.17 -25.46 -2.91
CA ILE A 187 6.60 -24.29 -2.21
C ILE A 187 6.66 -23.05 -3.11
N GLY A 188 7.82 -22.81 -3.74
CA GLY A 188 8.03 -21.66 -4.62
C GLY A 188 7.19 -21.69 -5.90
N ASN A 189 6.90 -22.89 -6.40
CA ASN A 189 6.08 -23.21 -7.59
C ASN A 189 5.97 -22.06 -8.62
N PRO A 190 7.01 -21.88 -9.47
CA PRO A 190 7.06 -20.83 -10.48
C PRO A 190 5.85 -20.80 -11.42
N GLU A 191 5.35 -21.97 -11.86
CA GLU A 191 4.21 -22.06 -12.76
C GLU A 191 2.93 -21.51 -12.12
N PHE A 192 2.72 -21.82 -10.83
CA PHE A 192 1.60 -21.27 -10.10
C PHE A 192 1.74 -19.75 -9.94
N ALA A 193 2.92 -19.26 -9.56
CA ALA A 193 3.18 -17.84 -9.40
C ALA A 193 2.95 -17.04 -10.70
N ASP A 194 3.45 -17.54 -11.84
CA ASP A 194 3.29 -16.90 -13.15
C ASP A 194 1.82 -16.86 -13.61
N ARG A 195 1.01 -17.85 -13.21
CA ARG A 195 -0.43 -17.90 -13.51
C ARG A 195 -1.28 -17.06 -12.56
N SER A 196 -0.98 -17.10 -11.26
CA SER A 196 -1.78 -16.42 -10.23
C SER A 196 -1.54 -14.93 -10.19
N THR A 197 -0.30 -14.49 -10.42
CA THR A 197 0.10 -13.09 -10.28
C THR A 197 -0.69 -12.14 -11.19
N PRO A 198 -0.78 -12.36 -12.52
CA PRO A 198 -1.53 -11.44 -13.39
C PRO A 198 -3.04 -11.41 -13.07
N LEU A 199 -3.60 -12.52 -12.57
CA LEU A 199 -4.99 -12.60 -12.16
C LEU A 199 -5.24 -11.80 -10.87
N ALA A 200 -4.34 -11.90 -9.90
CA ALA A 200 -4.41 -11.14 -8.65
C ALA A 200 -4.31 -9.62 -8.92
N GLU A 201 -3.35 -9.19 -9.75
CA GLU A 201 -3.20 -7.78 -10.15
C GLU A 201 -4.43 -7.25 -10.88
N ARG A 202 -4.99 -8.05 -11.81
CA ARG A 202 -6.22 -7.67 -12.51
C ARG A 202 -7.41 -7.54 -11.55
N ALA A 203 -7.53 -8.44 -10.57
CA ALA A 203 -8.57 -8.36 -9.56
C ALA A 203 -8.41 -7.10 -8.69
N MET A 204 -7.18 -6.81 -8.27
CA MET A 204 -6.82 -5.61 -7.51
C MET A 204 -7.21 -4.33 -8.26
N LEU A 205 -6.83 -4.20 -9.53
CA LEU A 205 -7.19 -3.06 -10.38
C LEU A 205 -8.71 -2.94 -10.58
N GLY A 206 -9.42 -4.07 -10.74
CA GLY A 206 -10.87 -4.08 -10.83
C GLY A 206 -11.55 -3.53 -9.57
N LEU A 207 -11.08 -3.96 -8.39
CA LEU A 207 -11.56 -3.45 -7.10
C LEU A 207 -11.22 -1.96 -6.93
N TYR A 208 -10.00 -1.56 -7.27
CA TYR A 208 -9.55 -0.18 -7.19
C TYR A 208 -10.40 0.75 -8.07
N HIS A 209 -10.62 0.38 -9.33
CA HIS A 209 -11.48 1.16 -10.24
C HIS A 209 -12.93 1.23 -9.76
N ALA A 210 -13.47 0.16 -9.16
CA ALA A 210 -14.81 0.20 -8.59
C ALA A 210 -14.90 1.19 -7.41
N GLN A 211 -13.87 1.24 -6.55
CA GLN A 211 -13.80 2.23 -5.46
C GLN A 211 -13.65 3.66 -6.00
N GLN A 212 -12.82 3.86 -7.02
CA GLN A 212 -12.68 5.15 -7.70
C GLN A 212 -14.01 5.61 -8.29
N ALA A 213 -14.70 4.77 -9.06
CA ALA A 213 -15.99 5.12 -9.66
C ALA A 213 -17.01 5.59 -8.61
N ARG A 214 -17.04 4.92 -7.46
CA ARG A 214 -17.89 5.32 -6.32
C ARG A 214 -17.48 6.67 -5.73
N ALA A 215 -16.19 6.87 -5.46
CA ALA A 215 -15.68 8.12 -4.89
C ALA A 215 -15.87 9.31 -5.86
N TRP A 216 -15.51 9.13 -7.12
CA TRP A 216 -15.59 10.16 -8.15
C TRP A 216 -17.03 10.55 -8.46
N THR A 217 -17.98 9.60 -8.43
CA THR A 217 -19.40 9.91 -8.60
C THR A 217 -19.88 10.93 -7.56
N SER A 218 -19.43 10.80 -6.31
CA SER A 218 -19.76 11.77 -5.25
C SER A 218 -19.17 13.16 -5.57
N ASN A 219 -17.89 13.21 -5.97
CA ASN A 219 -17.23 14.46 -6.34
C ASN A 219 -17.87 15.13 -7.56
N ILE A 220 -18.28 14.34 -8.56
CA ILE A 220 -18.94 14.83 -9.78
C ILE A 220 -20.31 15.41 -9.44
N ILE A 221 -21.11 14.72 -8.62
CA ILE A 221 -22.42 15.23 -8.18
C ILE A 221 -22.25 16.56 -7.45
N GLU A 222 -21.32 16.63 -6.49
CA GLU A 222 -21.06 17.86 -5.73
C GLU A 222 -20.60 19.00 -6.67
N GLY A 223 -19.74 18.69 -7.65
CA GLY A 223 -19.33 19.66 -8.68
C GLY A 223 -20.49 20.15 -9.54
N PHE A 224 -21.36 19.24 -10.00
CA PHE A 224 -22.54 19.57 -10.79
C PHE A 224 -23.54 20.42 -10.01
N GLU A 225 -23.78 20.10 -8.74
CA GLU A 225 -24.63 20.91 -7.86
C GLU A 225 -24.13 22.35 -7.77
N VAL A 226 -22.82 22.55 -7.56
CA VAL A 226 -22.22 23.89 -7.52
C VAL A 226 -22.39 24.63 -8.86
N LEU A 227 -22.16 23.96 -9.99
CA LEU A 227 -22.29 24.57 -11.31
C LEU A 227 -23.75 24.91 -11.66
N MET A 228 -24.70 24.02 -11.36
CA MET A 228 -26.12 24.27 -11.58
C MET A 228 -26.69 25.36 -10.67
N ALA A 229 -26.23 25.43 -9.41
CA ALA A 229 -26.61 26.50 -8.50
C ALA A 229 -26.11 27.86 -8.98
N ARG A 230 -24.86 27.94 -9.46
CA ARG A 230 -24.31 29.16 -10.08
C ARG A 230 -25.06 29.60 -11.33
N ALA A 231 -25.57 28.63 -12.10
CA ALA A 231 -26.39 28.89 -13.28
C ALA A 231 -27.86 29.24 -12.96
N GLY A 232 -28.28 29.17 -11.68
CA GLY A 232 -29.67 29.41 -11.25
C GLY A 232 -30.65 28.31 -11.66
N ILE A 233 -30.16 27.15 -12.09
CA ILE A 233 -30.98 26.04 -12.62
C ILE A 233 -31.53 25.15 -11.49
N HIS A 234 -30.77 25.00 -10.39
CA HIS A 234 -31.14 24.12 -9.28
C HIS A 234 -30.80 24.75 -7.91
N SER A 235 -31.77 24.80 -7.00
CA SER A 235 -31.57 25.25 -5.61
C SER A 235 -31.32 24.07 -4.68
N HIS A 236 -30.19 24.09 -3.99
CA HIS A 236 -29.53 22.99 -3.28
C HIS A 236 -30.36 22.23 -2.20
N LEU A 237 -31.56 22.67 -1.81
CA LEU A 237 -32.21 22.20 -0.58
C LEU A 237 -33.73 22.09 -0.68
N GLU A 238 -34.24 21.04 -1.35
CA GLU A 238 -35.61 20.58 -1.03
C GLU A 238 -35.62 19.65 0.20
N ARG A 239 -34.53 18.90 0.45
CA ARG A 239 -34.35 18.05 1.65
C ARG A 239 -32.87 17.97 2.05
N PRO A 240 -32.41 18.71 3.08
CA PRO A 240 -31.05 18.52 3.60
C PRO A 240 -30.85 17.09 4.10
N PRO A 241 -29.72 16.43 3.78
CA PRO A 241 -29.41 15.12 4.33
C PRO A 241 -29.28 15.22 5.85
N ALA A 242 -29.75 14.19 6.57
CA ALA A 242 -29.45 14.07 7.99
C ALA A 242 -27.98 13.66 8.15
N ILE A 243 -27.26 14.39 8.99
CA ILE A 243 -25.91 14.02 9.41
C ILE A 243 -26.00 13.61 10.89
N CYS A 244 -25.73 12.35 11.19
CA CYS A 244 -25.67 11.84 12.56
C CYS A 244 -24.20 11.60 12.93
N PHE A 245 -23.79 12.07 14.10
CA PHE A 245 -22.49 11.75 14.68
C PHE A 245 -22.69 10.77 15.82
N PHE A 246 -22.01 9.63 15.76
CA PHE A 246 -21.94 8.67 16.85
C PHE A 246 -20.59 8.83 17.55
N ASP A 247 -20.61 9.02 18.86
CA ASP A 247 -19.43 9.19 19.70
C ASP A 247 -19.36 8.07 20.73
N ILE A 248 -18.16 7.54 20.98
CA ILE A 248 -17.95 6.54 22.03
C ILE A 248 -17.85 7.26 23.37
N THR A 249 -18.95 7.28 24.12
CA THR A 249 -18.98 7.88 25.45
C THR A 249 -18.02 7.14 26.39
N GLY A 250 -17.18 7.89 27.12
CA GLY A 250 -16.24 7.31 28.07
C GLY A 250 -14.96 6.74 27.45
N TYR A 251 -14.65 7.00 26.18
CA TYR A 251 -13.44 6.50 25.52
C TYR A 251 -12.15 6.81 26.30
N THR A 252 -12.02 8.03 26.86
CA THR A 252 -10.85 8.39 27.69
C THR A 252 -10.73 7.53 28.94
N ARG A 253 -11.85 7.17 29.56
CA ARG A 253 -11.87 6.31 30.73
C ARG A 253 -11.55 4.86 30.35
N LEU A 254 -12.04 4.40 29.19
CA LEU A 254 -11.71 3.08 28.64
C LEU A 254 -10.22 2.92 28.36
N THR A 255 -9.57 3.92 27.74
CA THR A 255 -8.12 3.92 27.52
C THR A 255 -7.35 3.88 28.84
N GLN A 256 -7.84 4.58 29.88
CA GLN A 256 -7.21 4.61 31.20
C GLN A 256 -7.38 3.32 32.00
N GLU A 257 -8.55 2.68 31.93
CA GLU A 257 -8.88 1.49 32.72
C GLU A 257 -8.48 0.17 32.04
N ARG A 258 -8.49 0.13 30.69
CA ARG A 258 -8.31 -1.11 29.91
C ARG A 258 -7.24 -1.03 28.82
N GLY A 259 -6.54 0.10 28.71
CA GLY A 259 -5.48 0.30 27.74
C GLY A 259 -5.96 0.68 26.34
N ASP A 260 -5.01 1.13 25.51
CA ASP A 260 -5.29 1.69 24.18
C ASP A 260 -5.75 0.63 23.18
N GLU A 261 -5.31 -0.62 23.32
CA GLU A 261 -5.69 -1.74 22.45
C GLU A 261 -7.20 -2.06 22.56
N ALA A 262 -7.72 -2.16 23.79
CA ALA A 262 -9.15 -2.39 24.02
C ALA A 262 -10.03 -1.23 23.51
N ALA A 263 -9.52 0.01 23.57
CA ALA A 263 -10.22 1.17 23.04
C ALA A 263 -10.18 1.21 21.50
N ALA A 264 -9.07 0.79 20.89
CA ALA A 264 -8.92 0.66 19.45
C ALA A 264 -9.85 -0.42 18.87
N ASP A 265 -9.99 -1.56 19.55
CA ASP A 265 -10.91 -2.64 19.15
C ASP A 265 -12.38 -2.22 19.18
N LEU A 266 -12.77 -1.42 20.19
CA LEU A 266 -14.12 -0.88 20.27
C LEU A 266 -14.38 0.12 19.13
N ALA A 267 -13.41 1.00 18.83
CA ALA A 267 -13.49 1.91 17.70
C ALA A 267 -13.58 1.17 16.36
N ALA A 268 -12.77 0.11 16.18
CA ALA A 268 -12.78 -0.73 14.99
C ALA A 268 -14.12 -1.48 14.82
N THR A 269 -14.72 -1.93 15.92
CA THR A 269 -16.05 -2.57 15.91
C THR A 269 -17.14 -1.60 15.46
N LEU A 270 -17.16 -0.37 16.01
CA LEU A 270 -18.09 0.68 15.59
C LEU A 270 -17.92 1.00 14.09
N ALA A 271 -16.69 1.05 13.59
CA ALA A 271 -16.39 1.28 12.18
C ALA A 271 -16.89 0.14 11.26
N ARG A 272 -16.87 -1.12 11.72
CA ARG A 272 -17.39 -2.28 10.98
C ARG A 272 -18.92 -2.31 10.92
N THR A 273 -19.62 -1.99 12.00
CA THR A 273 -21.09 -1.95 12.02
C THR A 273 -21.65 -0.93 11.00
N ARG A 274 -20.91 0.15 10.71
CA ARG A 274 -21.22 1.10 9.63
C ARG A 274 -21.27 0.47 8.24
N GLY A 275 -20.36 -0.45 7.94
CA GLY A 275 -20.21 -1.06 6.61
C GLY A 275 -21.46 -1.83 6.15
N ALA A 276 -22.24 -2.34 7.11
CA ALA A 276 -23.45 -3.12 6.84
C ALA A 276 -24.72 -2.26 6.61
N GLN A 277 -24.73 -0.97 6.95
CA GLN A 277 -25.97 -0.17 7.02
C GLN A 277 -25.99 1.17 6.25
N GLY A 278 -24.90 1.64 5.62
CA GLY A 278 -24.84 3.00 5.06
C GLY A 278 -24.32 3.16 3.62
N ARG A 279 -25.05 3.92 2.77
CA ARG A 279 -24.54 4.51 1.53
C ARG A 279 -23.62 5.69 1.88
N ALA A 280 -22.31 5.49 1.79
CA ALA A 280 -21.32 6.46 2.30
C ALA A 280 -21.01 7.62 1.33
N GLY A 281 -20.87 8.81 1.91
CA GLY A 281 -20.06 9.93 1.40
C GLY A 281 -19.42 10.69 2.58
N GLY A 282 -18.10 10.88 2.54
CA GLY A 282 -17.36 11.90 3.31
C GLY A 282 -16.53 11.45 4.54
N ASP A 283 -15.22 11.59 4.38
CA ASP A 283 -14.10 11.72 5.35
C ASP A 283 -13.75 10.64 6.39
N ALA A 284 -12.44 10.58 6.64
CA ALA A 284 -11.73 9.62 7.48
C ALA A 284 -12.29 9.58 8.91
N PRO A 285 -12.45 8.38 9.52
CA PRO A 285 -12.91 8.26 10.90
C PRO A 285 -11.87 8.86 11.85
N LEU A 286 -12.27 9.83 12.66
CA LEU A 286 -11.56 10.12 13.91
C LEU A 286 -11.79 8.92 14.85
N PRO A 287 -10.80 8.48 15.64
CA PRO A 287 -10.86 7.23 16.41
C PRO A 287 -12.04 7.14 17.40
N ARG A 288 -12.68 8.27 17.73
CA ARG A 288 -13.81 8.34 18.67
C ARG A 288 -15.16 8.65 18.03
N ARG A 289 -15.20 9.14 16.79
CA ARG A 289 -16.41 9.74 16.20
C ARG A 289 -16.66 9.22 14.79
N VAL A 290 -17.88 8.73 14.56
CA VAL A 290 -18.34 8.27 13.24
C VAL A 290 -19.42 9.20 12.72
N ARG A 291 -19.28 9.64 11.47
CA ARG A 291 -20.29 10.44 10.74
C ARG A 291 -21.11 9.52 9.82
N LEU A 292 -22.44 9.61 9.91
CA LEU A 292 -23.37 9.02 8.96
C LEU A 292 -24.08 10.15 8.19
N ARG A 293 -24.19 10.00 6.86
CA ARG A 293 -25.00 10.85 5.98
C ARG A 293 -26.17 10.01 5.47
N ALA A 294 -27.40 10.42 5.77
CA ALA A 294 -28.61 9.77 5.27
C ALA A 294 -29.38 10.72 4.35
N ALA A 295 -29.80 10.22 3.18
CA ALA A 295 -30.60 10.98 2.22
C ALA A 295 -32.04 11.23 2.71
N ASP A 296 -32.53 10.41 3.65
CA ASP A 296 -33.81 10.58 4.33
C ASP A 296 -33.58 10.54 5.86
N PRO A 297 -33.96 11.58 6.63
CA PRO A 297 -33.81 11.62 8.09
C PRO A 297 -34.63 10.54 8.82
N ALA A 298 -35.76 10.10 8.27
CA ALA A 298 -36.69 9.21 8.96
C ALA A 298 -36.11 7.81 9.29
N PRO A 299 -35.45 7.10 8.35
CA PRO A 299 -34.81 5.81 8.67
C PRO A 299 -33.59 5.96 9.59
N ALA A 300 -32.79 7.03 9.48
CA ALA A 300 -31.62 7.28 10.32
C ALA A 300 -31.99 7.52 11.81
N LEU A 301 -33.11 8.19 12.05
CA LEU A 301 -33.68 8.36 13.39
C LEU A 301 -34.30 7.06 13.94
N SER A 302 -34.73 6.15 13.07
CA SER A 302 -35.26 4.84 13.48
C SER A 302 -34.16 3.84 13.86
N ASP A 303 -33.03 3.86 13.13
CA ASP A 303 -31.88 2.98 13.38
C ASP A 303 -31.07 3.42 14.61
N SER A 304 -30.95 4.73 14.85
CA SER A 304 -30.38 5.27 16.10
C SER A 304 -31.19 4.84 17.33
N ARG A 305 -32.53 4.80 17.23
CA ARG A 305 -33.40 4.32 18.32
C ARG A 305 -33.36 2.81 18.54
N LYS A 306 -33.18 2.00 17.49
CA LYS A 306 -33.08 0.53 17.63
C LYS A 306 -31.74 0.09 18.25
N ASN A 307 -30.65 0.81 17.99
CA ASN A 307 -29.34 0.55 18.60
C ASN A 307 -29.17 1.19 19.99
N ALA A 308 -30.13 1.97 20.47
CA ALA A 308 -30.12 2.57 21.81
C ALA A 308 -30.22 1.54 22.95
N GLY A 309 -30.51 0.26 22.65
CA GLY A 309 -30.52 -0.83 23.62
C GLY A 309 -29.12 -1.25 24.10
N SER A 310 -28.04 -0.89 23.39
CA SER A 310 -26.67 -1.27 23.73
C SER A 310 -25.71 -0.11 24.01
N PHE A 311 -26.07 1.13 23.64
CA PHE A 311 -25.27 2.33 23.94
C PHE A 311 -26.18 3.53 24.21
N ARG A 312 -25.95 4.24 25.32
CA ARG A 312 -26.75 5.39 25.76
C ARG A 312 -26.38 6.62 24.92
N VAL A 313 -27.28 7.07 24.04
CA VAL A 313 -27.12 8.28 23.22
C VAL A 313 -27.72 9.47 23.97
N GLU A 314 -26.96 10.54 24.16
CA GLU A 314 -27.50 11.86 24.53
C GLU A 314 -27.80 12.64 23.23
N GLU A 315 -29.08 12.95 22.99
CA GLU A 315 -29.51 13.81 21.88
C GLU A 315 -29.15 15.27 22.20
N HIS A 316 -28.21 15.85 21.45
CA HIS A 316 -28.05 17.31 21.38
C HIS A 316 -28.77 17.82 20.13
N GLU A 317 -30.02 18.27 20.28
CA GLU A 317 -30.70 19.08 19.27
C GLU A 317 -30.11 20.49 19.24
N THR A 318 -29.16 20.74 18.33
CA THR A 318 -28.81 22.12 17.95
C THR A 318 -29.51 22.47 16.64
N TRP A 319 -30.70 23.05 16.74
CA TRP A 319 -31.38 23.71 15.62
C TRP A 319 -30.72 25.08 15.38
N SER A 320 -29.89 25.23 14.34
CA SER A 320 -29.49 26.57 13.89
C SER A 320 -30.37 27.02 12.72
N ARG A 321 -31.46 27.74 13.00
CA ARG A 321 -32.05 28.64 12.00
C ARG A 321 -31.12 29.83 11.86
N ARG A 322 -30.34 29.88 10.78
CA ARG A 322 -29.91 31.18 10.25
C ARG A 322 -30.95 31.63 9.23
N SER A 323 -31.79 32.57 9.64
CA SER A 323 -32.59 33.38 8.71
C SER A 323 -31.64 34.19 7.82
N PRO A 324 -31.93 34.35 6.51
CA PRO A 324 -31.27 35.36 5.71
C PRO A 324 -31.85 36.72 6.08
N GLY A 325 -31.03 37.58 6.68
CA GLY A 325 -31.34 39.00 6.86
C GLY A 325 -31.18 39.74 5.54
N THR A 326 -32.16 40.61 5.29
CA THR A 326 -32.31 41.64 4.24
C THR A 326 -31.04 42.27 3.71
#